data_AF-A0A224YN54-F1
#
_entry.id   AF-A0A224YN54-F1
#
_cell.length_a   1.000
_cell.length_b   1.000
_cell.length_c   1.000
_cell.angle_alpha   90.00
_cell.angle_beta   90.00
_cell.angle_gamma   90.00
#
_symmetry.space_group_name_H-M   'P 1'
#
loop_
_entity.id
_entity.type
_entity.pdbx_description
1 polymer ?
#
loop_
_entity_poly.entity_id
_entity_poly.type
_entity_poly.pdbx_seq_one_letter_code
_entity_poly.pdbx_strand_id
1 'polypeptide(L)'
;MGSMGKYVFVFAILLVSPESLHFHGLKFSKDIFQALKIRKFVKTHNAIWTYSTTASFYVRCKVDVLMSINKTSILFRRKHYRDEQMHWAAQNIEGLFPRNQKDIMLTRPPGARFTGKETIVFAGVNYECAVIKVTPVVEGHRQYYDLRVLNASVTHRIDPRCLQKFEQLREHRRVIYGPTCQHILNIR
;
A
#
# COMPACT_ATOMS: atom_id res chain seq x y z
N MET A 1 22.85 69.79 -63.60
CA MET A 1 21.66 70.36 -62.93
C MET A 1 21.04 69.29 -62.07
N GLY A 2 20.75 69.59 -60.80
CA GLY A 2 19.92 68.75 -59.92
C GLY A 2 20.68 67.82 -58.96
N SER A 3 21.11 68.37 -57.83
CA SER A 3 21.46 67.62 -56.60
C SER A 3 20.19 67.10 -55.93
N MET A 4 20.24 65.89 -55.34
CA MET A 4 19.90 65.60 -53.93
C MET A 4 19.57 64.12 -53.71
N GLY A 5 20.01 63.59 -52.56
CA GLY A 5 19.38 62.43 -51.92
C GLY A 5 20.30 61.22 -51.70
N LYS A 6 21.09 61.23 -50.62
CA LYS A 6 21.77 60.04 -50.09
C LYS A 6 20.72 59.16 -49.38
N TYR A 7 20.51 57.93 -49.84
CA TYR A 7 19.75 56.91 -49.11
C TYR A 7 20.72 55.87 -48.56
N VAL A 8 20.86 55.87 -47.23
CA VAL A 8 21.60 54.88 -46.45
C VAL A 8 20.65 53.71 -46.17
N PHE A 9 21.06 52.50 -46.51
CA PHE A 9 20.34 51.26 -46.20
C PHE A 9 20.37 51.02 -44.69
N VAL A 10 19.20 51.02 -44.05
CA VAL A 10 19.04 50.59 -42.66
C VAL A 10 18.88 49.07 -42.65
N PHE A 11 19.90 48.36 -42.16
CA PHE A 11 19.78 46.95 -41.80
C PHE A 11 19.05 46.84 -40.45
N ALA A 12 17.83 46.33 -40.46
CA ALA A 12 17.14 45.90 -39.25
C ALA A 12 17.74 44.56 -38.79
N ILE A 13 18.69 44.61 -37.86
CA ILE A 13 19.16 43.44 -37.11
C ILE A 13 18.10 43.17 -36.04
N LEU A 14 17.31 42.11 -36.20
CA LEU A 14 16.46 41.57 -35.14
C LEU A 14 17.37 41.02 -34.04
N LEU A 15 17.56 41.81 -32.97
CA LEU A 15 18.14 41.35 -31.72
C LEU A 15 17.11 40.44 -31.04
N VAL A 16 17.27 39.13 -31.18
CA VAL A 16 16.58 38.16 -30.34
C VAL A 16 17.24 38.21 -28.96
N SER A 17 16.55 38.82 -27.99
CA SER A 17 16.98 38.88 -26.58
C SER A 17 17.07 37.47 -25.99
N PRO A 18 18.17 37.10 -25.31
CA PRO A 18 18.31 35.79 -24.69
C PRO A 18 17.68 35.81 -23.29
N GLU A 19 16.35 35.90 -23.21
CA GLU A 19 15.65 35.76 -21.93
C GLU A 19 14.55 34.72 -22.02
N SER A 20 14.60 33.77 -21.09
CA SER A 20 13.62 32.74 -20.76
C SER A 20 13.65 31.40 -21.51
N LEU A 21 14.83 30.75 -21.55
CA LEU A 21 14.83 29.30 -21.29
C LEU A 21 14.61 29.09 -19.78
N HIS A 22 13.36 29.30 -19.34
CA HIS A 22 12.93 28.76 -18.05
C HIS A 22 12.86 27.25 -18.21
N PHE A 23 14.00 26.59 -17.99
CA PHE A 23 14.03 25.17 -17.68
C PHE A 23 13.24 25.03 -16.37
N HIS A 24 11.94 24.75 -16.49
CA HIS A 24 11.11 24.35 -15.37
C HIS A 24 11.79 23.10 -14.83
N GLY A 25 12.58 23.31 -13.77
CA GLY A 25 13.28 22.24 -13.09
C GLY A 25 12.26 21.14 -12.87
N LEU A 26 12.59 19.94 -13.34
CA LEU A 26 11.99 18.73 -12.81
C LEU A 26 12.12 18.88 -11.30
N LYS A 27 11.00 19.24 -10.67
CA LYS A 27 10.82 19.22 -9.23
C LYS A 27 10.83 17.73 -8.93
N PHE A 28 12.03 17.17 -8.91
CA PHE A 28 12.29 15.82 -8.44
C PHE A 28 11.75 15.89 -7.02
N SER A 29 10.54 15.39 -6.82
CA SER A 29 10.01 15.30 -5.47
C SER A 29 11.08 14.51 -4.75
N LYS A 30 11.64 15.14 -3.71
CA LYS A 30 12.23 14.38 -2.62
C LYS A 30 11.08 13.58 -2.00
N ASP A 31 10.57 12.58 -2.72
CA ASP A 31 10.12 11.37 -2.08
C ASP A 31 11.37 10.78 -1.45
N ILE A 32 11.70 11.32 -0.28
CA ILE A 32 12.55 10.67 0.70
C ILE A 32 11.99 9.26 0.76
N PHE A 33 12.74 8.27 0.25
CA PHE A 33 12.41 6.86 0.40
C PHE A 33 12.39 6.57 1.90
N GLN A 34 11.25 6.84 2.54
CA GLN A 34 11.04 6.54 3.94
C GLN A 34 11.01 5.02 4.02
N ALA A 35 12.02 4.45 4.67
CA ALA A 35 12.09 3.01 4.90
C ALA A 35 10.74 2.54 5.46
N LEU A 36 10.08 1.62 4.75
CA LEU A 36 8.77 1.12 5.14
C LEU A 36 8.89 0.34 6.46
N LYS A 37 7.96 0.58 7.39
CA LYS A 37 7.96 -0.06 8.71
C LYS A 37 6.64 -0.78 8.91
N ILE A 38 6.59 -2.09 8.72
CA ILE A 38 5.34 -2.87 8.85
C ILE A 38 4.76 -2.75 10.27
N ARG A 39 5.63 -2.68 11.28
CA ARG A 39 5.20 -2.45 12.67
C ARG A 39 4.42 -1.14 12.83
N LYS A 40 4.73 -0.09 12.07
CA LYS A 40 4.00 1.19 12.13
C LYS A 40 2.58 1.04 11.55
N PHE A 41 2.43 0.22 10.51
CA PHE A 41 1.12 -0.11 9.92
C PHE A 41 0.23 -0.89 10.89
N VAL A 42 0.75 -1.98 11.45
CA VAL A 42 -0.05 -2.92 12.25
C VAL A 42 -0.26 -2.47 13.69
N LYS A 43 0.49 -1.47 14.18
CA LYS A 43 0.33 -0.90 15.52
C LYS A 43 -0.83 0.09 15.54
N THR A 44 -2.06 -0.43 15.58
CA THR A 44 -3.28 0.37 15.62
C THR A 44 -4.41 -0.38 16.31
N HIS A 45 -5.30 0.34 16.99
CA HIS A 45 -6.52 -0.22 17.58
C HIS A 45 -7.66 -0.34 16.55
N ASN A 46 -7.51 0.30 15.39
CA ASN A 46 -8.46 0.12 14.29
C ASN A 46 -8.33 -1.29 13.71
N ALA A 47 -9.46 -1.93 13.41
CA ALA A 47 -9.45 -3.14 12.61
C ALA A 47 -8.78 -2.88 11.26
N ILE A 48 -7.95 -3.82 10.81
CA ILE A 48 -7.26 -3.75 9.52
C ILE A 48 -7.93 -4.73 8.57
N TRP A 49 -8.61 -4.21 7.56
CA TRP A 49 -9.28 -5.02 6.55
C TRP A 49 -8.35 -5.31 5.38
N THR A 50 -8.37 -6.53 4.86
CA THR A 50 -7.92 -6.79 3.50
C THR A 50 -9.06 -6.38 2.55
N TYR A 51 -8.88 -5.26 1.85
CA TYR A 51 -9.85 -4.76 0.89
C TYR A 51 -9.83 -5.58 -0.40
N SER A 52 -8.63 -5.84 -0.92
CA SER A 52 -8.41 -6.63 -2.14
C SER A 52 -7.23 -7.58 -1.98
N THR A 53 -7.24 -8.68 -2.73
CA THR A 53 -6.17 -9.68 -2.71
C THR A 53 -5.92 -10.27 -4.09
N THR A 54 -4.69 -10.71 -4.33
CA THR A 54 -4.29 -11.54 -5.48
C THR A 54 -4.17 -13.03 -5.10
N ALA A 55 -4.63 -13.42 -3.91
CA ALA A 55 -4.67 -14.81 -3.49
C ALA A 55 -5.63 -15.62 -4.37
N SER A 56 -5.22 -16.83 -4.77
CA SER A 56 -6.01 -17.73 -5.61
C SER A 56 -7.09 -18.51 -4.84
N PHE A 57 -6.88 -18.78 -3.55
CA PHE A 57 -7.83 -19.50 -2.69
C PHE A 57 -8.96 -18.59 -2.23
N TYR A 58 -10.17 -19.10 -2.03
CA TYR A 58 -11.31 -18.28 -1.58
C TYR A 58 -11.08 -17.66 -0.19
N VAL A 59 -11.42 -16.38 -0.05
CA VAL A 59 -11.46 -15.67 1.22
C VAL A 59 -12.32 -14.42 1.08
N ARG A 60 -13.19 -14.12 2.07
CA ARG A 60 -13.93 -12.85 2.17
C ARG A 60 -13.83 -12.24 3.55
N CYS A 61 -14.00 -10.92 3.62
CA CYS A 61 -14.06 -10.16 4.88
C CYS A 61 -12.88 -10.47 5.83
N LYS A 62 -11.67 -10.62 5.26
CA LYS A 62 -10.47 -10.87 6.05
C LYS A 62 -10.10 -9.62 6.83
N VAL A 63 -10.00 -9.77 8.15
CA VAL A 63 -9.72 -8.67 9.08
C VAL A 63 -8.77 -9.11 10.18
N ASP A 64 -7.85 -8.22 10.53
CA ASP A 64 -6.93 -8.37 11.65
C ASP A 64 -7.31 -7.35 12.74
N VAL A 65 -7.55 -7.86 13.95
CA VAL A 65 -7.85 -7.03 15.13
C VAL A 65 -6.73 -7.19 16.14
N LEU A 66 -6.08 -6.08 16.49
CA LEU A 66 -4.99 -6.05 17.46
C LEU A 66 -5.47 -6.58 18.82
N MET A 67 -4.71 -7.50 19.41
CA MET A 67 -4.91 -7.97 20.80
C MET A 67 -3.84 -7.39 21.72
N SER A 68 -2.57 -7.51 21.34
CA SER A 68 -1.45 -6.94 22.09
C SER A 68 -0.25 -6.70 21.17
N ILE A 69 0.64 -5.78 21.56
CA ILE A 69 1.85 -5.49 20.79
C ILE A 69 2.95 -4.97 21.71
N ASN A 70 4.18 -5.40 21.45
CA ASN A 70 5.37 -4.90 22.12
C ASN A 70 6.43 -4.46 21.08
N LYS A 71 7.72 -4.44 21.45
CA LYS A 71 8.81 -4.03 20.55
C LYS A 71 9.15 -5.11 19.51
N THR A 72 8.99 -6.39 19.83
CA THR A 72 9.45 -7.54 19.05
C THR A 72 8.33 -8.40 18.49
N SER A 73 7.13 -8.32 19.04
CA SER A 73 5.97 -9.09 18.58
C SER A 73 4.65 -8.33 18.65
N ILE A 74 3.67 -8.84 17.90
CA ILE A 74 2.26 -8.46 17.89
C ILE A 74 1.43 -9.74 17.99
N LEU A 75 0.32 -9.68 18.72
CA LEU A 75 -0.73 -10.66 18.70
C LEU A 75 -1.98 -10.00 18.13
N PHE A 76 -2.59 -10.60 17.12
CA PHE A 76 -3.85 -10.16 16.56
C PHE A 76 -4.79 -11.34 16.33
N ARG A 77 -6.11 -11.09 16.41
CA ARG A 77 -7.15 -12.05 16.04
C ARG A 77 -7.52 -11.81 14.58
N ARG A 78 -7.22 -12.79 13.72
CA ARG A 78 -7.58 -12.77 12.30
C ARG A 78 -8.91 -13.48 12.11
N LYS A 79 -9.91 -12.80 11.54
CA LYS A 79 -11.21 -13.36 11.16
C LYS A 79 -11.40 -13.30 9.64
N HIS A 80 -12.11 -14.26 9.05
CA HIS A 80 -12.52 -14.24 7.64
C HIS A 80 -13.63 -15.26 7.37
N TYR A 81 -14.35 -15.09 6.26
CA TYR A 81 -15.17 -16.15 5.66
C TYR A 81 -14.32 -16.99 4.70
N ARG A 82 -14.42 -18.32 4.82
CA ARG A 82 -13.57 -19.29 4.11
C ARG A 82 -14.21 -19.90 2.87
N ASP A 83 -15.51 -19.69 2.68
CA ASP A 83 -16.29 -20.21 1.55
C ASP A 83 -17.50 -19.31 1.22
N GLU A 84 -18.21 -19.67 0.16
CA GLU A 84 -19.41 -18.95 -0.32
C GLU A 84 -20.61 -19.13 0.61
N GLN A 85 -20.63 -20.21 1.40
CA GLN A 85 -21.64 -20.48 2.43
C GLN A 85 -21.45 -19.61 3.69
N MET A 86 -20.48 -18.69 3.66
CA MET A 86 -20.20 -17.74 4.74
C MET A 86 -19.83 -18.45 6.05
N HIS A 87 -19.20 -19.62 5.98
CA HIS A 87 -18.57 -20.16 7.17
C HIS A 87 -17.38 -19.30 7.56
N TRP A 88 -17.32 -18.90 8.84
CA TRP A 88 -16.27 -18.03 9.35
C TRP A 88 -15.21 -18.81 10.12
N ALA A 89 -13.99 -18.32 10.09
CA ALA A 89 -12.88 -18.80 10.90
C ALA A 89 -12.26 -17.63 11.67
N ALA A 90 -11.81 -17.90 12.90
CA ALA A 90 -10.99 -16.97 13.66
C ALA A 90 -9.80 -17.69 14.27
N GLN A 91 -8.66 -17.02 14.23
CA GLN A 91 -7.42 -17.54 14.80
C GLN A 91 -6.59 -16.41 15.39
N ASN A 92 -5.94 -16.68 16.51
CA ASN A 92 -4.92 -15.78 17.03
C ASN A 92 -3.65 -16.00 16.21
N ILE A 93 -3.00 -14.92 15.80
CA ILE A 93 -1.76 -14.94 15.03
C ILE A 93 -0.74 -14.09 15.75
N GLU A 94 0.41 -14.70 16.01
CA GLU A 94 1.60 -14.00 16.48
C GLU A 94 2.41 -13.54 15.27
N GLY A 95 2.68 -12.24 15.22
CA GLY A 95 3.63 -11.62 14.31
C GLY A 95 4.92 -11.28 15.05
N LEU A 96 6.07 -11.69 14.52
CA LEU A 96 7.39 -11.30 15.02
C LEU A 96 8.05 -10.29 14.10
N PHE A 97 8.70 -9.29 14.68
CA PHE A 97 9.42 -8.23 13.98
C PHE A 97 10.94 -8.49 14.05
N PRO A 98 11.58 -8.96 12.96
CA PRO A 98 13.03 -9.14 12.96
C PRO A 98 13.74 -7.80 13.19
N ARG A 99 14.83 -7.81 13.99
CA ARG A 99 15.53 -6.58 14.38
C ARG A 99 16.02 -5.76 13.17
N ASN A 100 16.48 -6.43 12.11
CA ASN A 100 17.14 -5.80 10.97
C ASN A 100 16.27 -5.70 9.70
N GLN A 101 15.01 -6.19 9.74
CA GLN A 101 14.10 -6.19 8.58
C GLN A 101 12.79 -5.52 8.99
N LYS A 102 12.75 -4.19 8.89
CA LYS A 102 11.64 -3.36 9.43
C LYS A 102 10.35 -3.44 8.60
N ASP A 103 10.49 -3.89 7.37
CA ASP A 103 9.43 -4.12 6.40
C ASP A 103 8.78 -5.51 6.56
N ILE A 104 9.33 -6.38 7.42
CA ILE A 104 8.91 -7.78 7.54
C ILE A 104 8.26 -8.08 8.89
N MET A 105 7.20 -8.89 8.83
CA MET A 105 6.59 -9.56 9.96
C MET A 105 6.49 -11.06 9.67
N LEU A 106 7.06 -11.90 10.53
CA LEU A 106 6.92 -13.35 10.43
C LEU A 106 5.69 -13.79 11.21
N THR A 107 4.79 -14.55 10.60
CA THR A 107 3.50 -14.92 11.19
C THR A 107 3.43 -16.40 11.55
N ARG A 108 2.81 -16.71 12.69
CA ARG A 108 2.53 -18.06 13.15
C ARG A 108 1.29 -18.12 14.04
N PRO A 109 0.64 -19.29 14.20
CA PRO A 109 -0.15 -19.55 15.40
C PRO A 109 0.73 -19.43 16.65
N PRO A 110 0.21 -18.90 17.79
CA PRO A 110 0.96 -18.83 19.04
C PRO A 110 1.54 -20.19 19.44
N GLY A 111 2.84 -20.23 19.75
CA GLY A 111 3.54 -21.46 20.14
C GLY A 111 3.81 -22.48 19.01
N ALA A 112 3.45 -22.17 17.76
CA ALA A 112 3.64 -23.07 16.62
C ALA A 112 4.82 -22.66 15.72
N ARG A 113 5.02 -23.43 14.63
CA ARG A 113 5.98 -23.09 13.56
C ARG A 113 5.49 -21.90 12.73
N PHE A 114 6.41 -21.18 12.09
CA PHE A 114 6.06 -20.10 11.16
C PHE A 114 5.26 -20.63 9.99
N THR A 115 4.16 -19.93 9.69
CA THR A 115 3.25 -20.26 8.60
C THR A 115 3.34 -19.26 7.45
N GLY A 116 3.96 -18.11 7.66
CA GLY A 116 4.12 -17.11 6.62
C GLY A 116 5.06 -15.97 6.97
N LYS A 117 5.38 -15.20 5.94
CA LYS A 117 6.10 -13.93 5.99
C LYS A 117 5.23 -12.87 5.32
N GLU A 118 4.97 -11.78 6.03
CA GLU A 118 4.27 -10.61 5.53
C GLU A 118 5.28 -9.46 5.36
N THR A 119 5.41 -8.93 4.15
CA THR A 119 6.32 -7.83 3.81
C THR A 119 5.52 -6.63 3.33
N ILE A 120 5.69 -5.47 3.96
CA ILE A 120 5.08 -4.22 3.45
C ILE A 120 5.89 -3.73 2.25
N VAL A 121 5.24 -3.61 1.10
CA VAL A 121 5.88 -3.15 -0.15
C VAL A 121 5.47 -1.75 -0.55
N PHE A 122 4.40 -1.23 0.06
CA PHE A 122 3.96 0.16 -0.06
C PHE A 122 3.11 0.54 1.15
N ALA A 123 3.17 1.82 1.55
CA ALA A 123 2.29 2.40 2.56
C ALA A 123 1.75 3.73 2.02
N GLY A 124 0.45 3.95 2.16
CA GLY A 124 -0.18 5.23 1.86
C GLY A 124 0.15 6.27 2.93
N VAL A 125 -0.43 7.47 2.78
CA VAL A 125 -0.25 8.53 3.78
C VAL A 125 -0.70 8.05 5.16
N ASN A 126 0.09 8.41 6.17
CA ASN A 126 -0.14 8.05 7.57
C ASN A 126 -0.31 6.55 7.85
N TYR A 127 0.09 5.66 6.92
CA TYR A 127 -0.13 4.22 7.06
C TYR A 127 -1.61 3.83 7.14
N GLU A 128 -2.51 4.63 6.56
CA GLU A 128 -3.95 4.32 6.52
C GLU A 128 -4.28 3.14 5.59
N CYS A 129 -3.37 2.85 4.66
CA CYS A 129 -3.40 1.68 3.80
C CYS A 129 -1.98 1.19 3.53
N ALA A 130 -1.88 -0.08 3.16
CA ALA A 130 -0.63 -0.71 2.78
C ALA A 130 -0.86 -1.81 1.75
N VAL A 131 0.13 -2.00 0.89
CA VAL A 131 0.23 -3.21 0.07
C VAL A 131 1.18 -4.16 0.78
N ILE A 132 0.68 -5.34 1.12
CA ILE A 132 1.40 -6.38 1.85
C ILE A 132 1.63 -7.56 0.92
N LYS A 133 2.89 -7.92 0.70
CA LYS A 133 3.27 -9.18 0.08
C LYS A 133 3.19 -10.28 1.14
N VAL A 134 2.45 -11.35 0.86
CA VAL A 134 2.35 -12.53 1.71
C VAL A 134 3.09 -13.68 1.05
N THR A 135 4.05 -14.26 1.76
CA THR A 135 4.80 -15.45 1.36
C THR A 135 4.50 -16.55 2.38
N PRO A 136 3.55 -17.46 2.07
CA PRO A 136 3.28 -18.64 2.91
C PRO A 136 4.51 -19.54 3.01
N VAL A 137 4.67 -20.22 4.14
CA VAL A 137 5.71 -21.25 4.33
C VAL A 137 5.25 -22.61 3.81
N VAL A 138 3.93 -22.83 3.74
CA VAL A 138 3.34 -24.10 3.30
C VAL A 138 3.66 -24.35 1.81
N GLU A 139 4.20 -25.52 1.51
CA GLU A 139 4.53 -25.95 0.15
C GLU A 139 3.30 -25.87 -0.79
N GLY A 140 3.55 -25.52 -2.06
CA GLY A 140 2.49 -25.36 -3.07
C GLY A 140 1.75 -24.02 -3.04
N HIS A 141 1.81 -23.25 -1.95
CA HIS A 141 1.18 -21.92 -1.91
C HIS A 141 2.07 -20.84 -2.52
N ARG A 142 1.57 -20.22 -3.60
CA ARG A 142 2.25 -19.09 -4.26
C ARG A 142 2.14 -17.83 -3.40
N GLN A 143 3.20 -17.02 -3.43
CA GLN A 143 3.14 -15.66 -2.88
C GLN A 143 2.02 -14.85 -3.55
N TYR A 144 1.37 -13.99 -2.77
CA TYR A 144 0.29 -13.11 -3.22
C TYR A 144 0.41 -11.74 -2.54
N TYR A 145 -0.44 -10.80 -2.94
CA TYR A 145 -0.48 -9.46 -2.39
C TYR A 145 -1.86 -9.17 -1.81
N ASP A 146 -1.89 -8.47 -0.68
CA ASP A 146 -3.09 -7.94 -0.05
C ASP A 146 -3.00 -6.41 -0.07
N LEU A 147 -4.05 -5.73 -0.54
CA LEU A 147 -4.30 -4.34 -0.21
C LEU A 147 -5.03 -4.31 1.14
N ARG A 148 -4.37 -3.79 2.17
CA ARG A 148 -4.91 -3.66 3.51
C ARG A 148 -5.16 -2.20 3.86
N VAL A 149 -6.22 -1.95 4.61
CA VAL A 149 -6.73 -0.62 4.92
C VAL A 149 -7.26 -0.58 6.35
N LEU A 150 -7.13 0.56 7.02
CA LEU A 150 -7.73 0.75 8.34
C LEU A 150 -9.26 0.83 8.22
N ASN A 151 -9.97 0.46 9.29
CA ASN A 151 -11.44 0.52 9.33
C ASN A 151 -11.99 1.92 9.02
N ALA A 152 -11.31 2.99 9.47
CA ALA A 152 -11.71 4.36 9.14
C ALA A 152 -11.61 4.68 7.64
N SER A 153 -10.69 4.04 6.92
CA SER A 153 -10.48 4.28 5.48
C SER A 153 -11.51 3.57 4.60
N VAL A 154 -12.04 2.41 5.03
CA VAL A 154 -13.10 1.71 4.27
C VAL A 154 -14.45 2.41 4.36
N THR A 155 -14.69 3.23 5.38
CA THR A 155 -15.94 3.98 5.55
C THR A 155 -15.91 5.36 4.90
N HIS A 156 -14.73 5.92 4.64
CA HIS A 156 -14.57 7.24 4.02
C HIS A 156 -14.01 7.12 2.60
N ARG A 157 -12.69 6.94 2.48
CA ARG A 157 -11.99 6.83 1.20
C ARG A 157 -10.63 6.16 1.37
N ILE A 158 -10.31 5.22 0.49
CA ILE A 158 -8.99 4.59 0.41
C ILE A 158 -8.04 5.54 -0.36
N ASP A 159 -6.80 5.69 0.12
CA ASP A 159 -5.76 6.46 -0.59
C ASP A 159 -5.57 5.92 -2.02
N PRO A 160 -5.79 6.74 -3.06
CA PRO A 160 -5.66 6.31 -4.46
C PRO A 160 -4.29 5.72 -4.80
N ARG A 161 -3.22 6.11 -4.10
CA ARG A 161 -1.87 5.57 -4.37
C ARG A 161 -1.73 4.11 -3.93
N CYS A 162 -2.43 3.69 -2.87
CA CYS A 162 -2.46 2.28 -2.49
C CYS A 162 -3.24 1.45 -3.51
N LEU A 163 -4.36 1.98 -4.02
CA LEU A 163 -5.12 1.34 -5.09
C LEU A 163 -4.26 1.19 -6.35
N GLN A 164 -3.69 2.29 -6.84
CA GLN A 164 -2.82 2.30 -8.01
C GLN A 164 -1.63 1.34 -7.83
N LYS A 165 -0.97 1.36 -6.67
CA LYS A 165 0.18 0.49 -6.42
C LYS A 165 -0.22 -0.98 -6.38
N PHE A 166 -1.42 -1.30 -5.89
CA PHE A 166 -1.94 -2.65 -5.90
C PHE A 166 -2.37 -3.10 -7.29
N GLU A 167 -3.01 -2.23 -8.07
CA GLU A 167 -3.46 -2.51 -9.44
C GLU A 167 -2.32 -2.80 -10.41
N GLN A 168 -1.13 -2.23 -10.17
CA GLN A 168 0.10 -2.54 -10.89
C GLN A 168 0.62 -3.97 -10.65
N LEU A 169 0.03 -4.74 -9.73
CA LEU A 169 0.48 -6.08 -9.35
C LEU A 169 -0.41 -7.18 -9.95
N ARG A 170 0.17 -8.04 -10.79
CA ARG A 170 -0.43 -9.28 -11.34
C ARG A 170 -1.79 -9.09 -12.05
N GLU A 171 -2.16 -10.07 -12.87
CA GLU A 171 -3.42 -10.01 -13.62
C GLU A 171 -4.65 -10.35 -12.76
N HIS A 172 -4.49 -11.24 -11.78
CA HIS A 172 -5.60 -11.75 -10.98
C HIS A 172 -5.72 -11.00 -9.65
N ARG A 173 -6.70 -10.10 -9.57
CA ARG A 173 -7.04 -9.30 -8.38
C ARG A 173 -8.54 -9.34 -8.14
N ARG A 174 -8.95 -9.33 -6.87
CA ARG A 174 -10.36 -9.26 -6.49
C ARG A 174 -10.57 -8.49 -5.20
N VAL A 175 -11.68 -7.78 -5.15
CA VAL A 175 -12.18 -7.11 -3.94
C VAL A 175 -12.85 -8.16 -3.07
N ILE A 176 -12.40 -8.28 -1.82
CA ILE A 176 -12.93 -9.26 -0.86
C ILE A 176 -13.65 -8.62 0.34
N TYR A 177 -13.55 -7.29 0.44
CA TYR A 177 -14.32 -6.49 1.38
C TYR A 177 -15.64 -6.01 0.74
N GLY A 178 -16.68 -5.91 1.55
CA GLY A 178 -17.96 -5.31 1.19
C GLY A 178 -18.66 -4.78 2.45
N PRO A 179 -19.75 -4.01 2.32
CA PRO A 179 -20.41 -3.39 3.47
C PRO A 179 -20.82 -4.39 4.57
N THR A 180 -21.24 -5.60 4.18
CA THR A 180 -21.62 -6.68 5.11
C THR A 180 -20.45 -7.27 5.89
N CYS A 181 -19.21 -6.97 5.52
CA CYS A 181 -18.05 -7.50 6.24
C CYS A 181 -18.00 -7.05 7.70
N GLN A 182 -18.55 -5.88 8.03
CA GLN A 182 -18.59 -5.38 9.41
C GLN A 182 -19.27 -6.36 10.38
N HIS A 183 -20.20 -7.20 9.91
CA HIS A 183 -20.85 -8.21 10.75
C HIS A 183 -19.87 -9.22 11.37
N ILE A 184 -18.77 -9.57 10.69
CA ILE A 184 -17.80 -10.55 11.21
C ILE A 184 -17.09 -10.07 12.49
N LEU A 185 -17.04 -8.75 12.73
CA LEU A 185 -16.45 -8.20 13.94
C LEU A 185 -17.25 -8.61 15.18
N ASN A 186 -18.57 -8.75 15.03
CA ASN A 186 -19.51 -9.05 16.12
C ASN A 186 -19.68 -10.55 16.41
N ILE A 187 -19.19 -11.42 15.52
CA ILE A 187 -19.22 -12.87 15.72
C ILE A 187 -18.21 -13.25 16.80
N ARG A 188 -18.65 -13.99 17.83
CA ARG A 188 -17.84 -14.38 19.00
C ARG A 188 -17.11 -15.69 18.77
#